data_AF-A0A6J3HD82-F1
#
_entry.id   AF-A0A6J3HD82-F1
#
_cell.length_a   1.000
_cell.length_b   1.000
_cell.length_c   1.000
_cell.angle_alpha   90.00
_cell.angle_beta   90.00
_cell.angle_gamma   90.00
#
_symmetry.space_group_name_H-M   'P 1'
#
loop_
_entity.id
_entity.type
_entity.pdbx_description
1 polymer ?
#
loop_
_entity_poly.entity_id
_entity_poly.type
_entity_poly.pdbx_seq_one_letter_code
_entity_poly.pdbx_strand_id
1 'polypeptide(L)'
;MPDSAPPPPSPQDTLTEISEWLEQHPHEVVILACRNFEGLTEDLHEYLISCIKTIFGDMLCPRGEVPTLRQLWARGQQVIMSYEDECFLARHRELWPGIPYWWGNKVKTDALIRYLETMKSCGRPGGLFVAGINLTENLQYILAHPSESLEKMTLPNLPRLRAWVREQCPGPGSRCTNVIAGDFVSEDSFVSDVIALNQKLLWC
;
A
#
# COMPACT_ATOMS: atom_id res chain seq x y z
N MET A 1 5.55 -32.00 -21.14
CA MET A 1 5.31 -30.55 -21.25
C MET A 1 5.14 -30.05 -19.83
N PRO A 2 6.06 -29.28 -19.24
CA PRO A 2 5.77 -28.64 -17.97
C PRO A 2 4.71 -27.57 -18.23
N ASP A 3 3.64 -27.56 -17.43
CA ASP A 3 2.64 -26.49 -17.42
C ASP A 3 3.37 -25.16 -17.22
N SER A 4 3.46 -24.37 -18.29
CA SER A 4 3.86 -22.98 -18.19
C SER A 4 2.76 -22.26 -17.43
N ALA A 5 3.07 -21.75 -16.24
CA ALA A 5 2.17 -20.87 -15.51
C ALA A 5 1.61 -19.79 -16.46
N PRO A 6 0.32 -19.44 -16.36
CA PRO A 6 -0.26 -18.41 -17.20
C PRO A 6 0.54 -17.11 -17.07
N PRO A 7 0.63 -16.30 -18.14
CA PRO A 7 1.29 -15.01 -18.07
C PRO A 7 0.64 -14.17 -16.95
N PRO A 8 1.43 -13.33 -16.25
CA PRO A 8 0.87 -12.46 -15.21
C PRO A 8 -0.23 -11.58 -15.81
N PRO A 9 -1.29 -11.27 -15.04
CA PRO A 9 -2.37 -10.42 -15.51
C PRO A 9 -1.82 -9.05 -15.91
N SER A 10 -2.42 -8.45 -16.94
CA SER A 10 -2.03 -7.09 -17.31
C SER A 10 -2.46 -6.11 -16.20
N PRO A 11 -1.84 -4.91 -16.14
CA PRO A 11 -2.32 -3.87 -15.23
C PRO A 11 -3.80 -3.57 -15.43
N GLN A 12 -4.29 -3.60 -16.67
CA GLN A 12 -5.69 -3.34 -16.99
C GLN A 12 -6.63 -4.41 -16.42
N ASP A 13 -6.26 -5.69 -16.53
CA ASP A 13 -7.06 -6.80 -15.99
C ASP A 13 -7.15 -6.69 -14.46
N THR A 14 -6.02 -6.39 -13.81
CA THR A 14 -5.95 -6.22 -12.35
C THR A 14 -6.83 -5.05 -11.88
N LEU A 15 -6.79 -3.91 -12.58
CA LEU A 15 -7.63 -2.76 -12.23
C LEU A 15 -9.13 -3.06 -12.45
N THR A 16 -9.45 -3.84 -13.49
CA THR A 16 -10.82 -4.25 -13.78
C THR A 16 -11.36 -5.18 -12.68
N GLU A 17 -10.59 -6.18 -12.27
CA GLU A 17 -10.96 -7.09 -11.18
C GLU A 17 -11.23 -6.33 -9.86
N ILE A 18 -10.40 -5.34 -9.54
CA ILE A 18 -10.61 -4.47 -8.36
C ILE A 18 -11.92 -3.69 -8.50
N SER A 19 -12.20 -3.13 -9.68
CA SER A 19 -13.44 -2.38 -9.94
C SER A 19 -14.67 -3.26 -9.76
N GLU A 20 -14.68 -4.45 -10.35
CA GLU A 20 -15.78 -5.42 -10.21
C GLU A 20 -16.00 -5.85 -8.76
N TRP A 21 -14.92 -6.00 -7.98
CA TRP A 21 -15.03 -6.26 -6.56
C TRP A 21 -15.64 -5.08 -5.78
N LEU A 22 -15.23 -3.85 -6.09
CA LEU A 22 -15.74 -2.64 -5.44
C LEU A 22 -17.23 -2.42 -5.69
N GLU A 23 -17.73 -2.76 -6.87
CA GLU A 23 -19.18 -2.72 -7.19
C GLU A 23 -20.02 -3.59 -6.25
N GLN A 24 -19.45 -4.70 -5.79
CA GLN A 24 -20.10 -5.62 -4.85
C GLN A 24 -19.91 -5.21 -3.38
N HIS A 25 -19.03 -4.24 -3.10
CA HIS A 25 -18.63 -3.82 -1.76
C HIS A 25 -18.68 -2.28 -1.61
N PRO A 26 -19.86 -1.64 -1.64
CA PRO A 26 -20.01 -0.18 -1.77
C PRO A 26 -19.47 0.65 -0.60
N HIS A 27 -19.15 0.03 0.53
CA HIS A 27 -18.54 0.69 1.69
C HIS A 27 -17.03 0.43 1.81
N GLU A 28 -16.46 -0.39 0.94
CA GLU A 28 -15.02 -0.61 0.91
C GLU A 28 -14.35 0.47 0.06
N VAL A 29 -13.17 0.88 0.52
CA VAL A 29 -12.34 1.90 -0.12
C VAL A 29 -10.94 1.34 -0.29
N VAL A 30 -10.39 1.44 -1.49
CA VAL A 30 -9.03 1.00 -1.82
C VAL A 30 -8.11 2.19 -2.06
N ILE A 31 -6.88 2.05 -1.58
CA ILE A 31 -5.77 2.95 -1.90
C ILE A 31 -4.85 2.20 -2.85
N LEU A 32 -4.80 2.62 -4.11
CA LEU A 32 -3.94 2.03 -5.12
C LEU A 32 -2.72 2.94 -5.31
N ALA A 33 -1.52 2.37 -5.23
CA ALA A 33 -0.28 3.12 -5.32
C ALA A 33 0.58 2.64 -6.51
N CYS A 34 0.56 3.40 -7.60
CA CYS A 34 1.45 3.21 -8.73
C CYS A 34 2.77 3.97 -8.49
N ARG A 35 3.88 3.23 -8.41
CA ARG A 35 5.22 3.73 -8.09
C ARG A 35 6.29 2.94 -8.82
N ASN A 36 7.53 3.44 -8.76
CA ASN A 36 8.72 2.82 -9.33
C ASN A 36 8.55 2.51 -10.83
N PHE A 37 8.08 3.50 -11.61
CA PHE A 37 7.91 3.34 -13.04
C PHE A 37 9.27 3.15 -13.72
N GLU A 38 9.55 1.93 -14.18
CA GLU A 38 10.75 1.62 -14.95
C GLU A 38 10.39 1.39 -16.42
N GLY A 39 10.97 2.19 -17.31
CA GLY A 39 10.81 2.01 -18.76
C GLY A 39 9.45 2.44 -19.34
N LEU A 40 8.59 3.12 -18.57
CA LEU A 40 7.38 3.73 -19.11
C LEU A 40 7.73 5.01 -19.86
N THR A 41 7.23 5.13 -21.10
CA THR A 41 7.26 6.37 -21.88
C THR A 41 6.08 7.27 -21.50
N GLU A 42 6.12 8.55 -21.88
CA GLU A 42 4.99 9.48 -21.65
C GLU A 42 3.66 8.93 -22.20
N ASP A 43 3.68 8.34 -23.40
CA ASP A 43 2.50 7.72 -24.01
C ASP A 43 1.96 6.53 -23.20
N LEU A 44 2.85 5.74 -22.59
CA LEU A 44 2.45 4.61 -21.74
C LEU A 44 1.88 5.08 -20.40
N HIS A 45 2.39 6.18 -19.85
CA HIS A 45 1.80 6.83 -18.68
C HIS A 45 0.39 7.33 -18.98
N GLU A 46 0.21 8.06 -20.08
CA GLU A 46 -1.12 8.53 -20.52
C GLU A 46 -2.09 7.38 -20.77
N TYR A 47 -1.62 6.31 -21.41
CA TYR A 47 -2.42 5.11 -21.62
C TYR A 47 -2.88 4.49 -20.28
N LEU A 48 -1.96 4.28 -19.33
CA LEU A 48 -2.29 3.73 -18.02
C LEU A 48 -3.28 4.63 -17.26
N ILE A 49 -3.07 5.94 -17.27
CA ILE A 49 -3.97 6.92 -16.62
C ILE A 49 -5.35 6.89 -17.28
N SER A 50 -5.42 6.79 -18.60
CA SER A 50 -6.67 6.64 -19.35
C SER A 50 -7.40 5.35 -18.97
N CYS A 51 -6.69 4.22 -18.84
CA CYS A 51 -7.26 2.97 -18.34
C CYS A 51 -7.83 3.12 -16.92
N ILE A 52 -7.06 3.71 -15.99
CA ILE A 52 -7.51 3.98 -14.61
C ILE A 52 -8.80 4.79 -14.61
N LYS A 53 -8.85 5.89 -15.38
CA LYS A 53 -10.01 6.77 -15.46
C LYS A 53 -11.22 6.08 -16.07
N THR A 54 -11.01 5.26 -17.10
CA THR A 54 -12.09 4.55 -17.79
C THR A 54 -12.68 3.44 -16.92
N ILE A 55 -11.83 2.71 -16.19
CA ILE A 55 -12.25 1.59 -15.36
C ILE A 55 -12.98 2.07 -14.11
N PHE A 56 -12.35 2.96 -13.32
CA PHE A 56 -12.93 3.35 -12.03
C PHE A 56 -13.94 4.50 -12.16
N GLY A 57 -13.85 5.33 -13.20
CA GLY A 57 -14.79 6.42 -13.43
C GLY A 57 -15.05 7.27 -12.19
N ASP A 58 -16.32 7.36 -11.80
CA ASP A 58 -16.78 8.15 -10.64
C ASP A 58 -16.38 7.55 -9.28
N MET A 59 -15.90 6.30 -9.24
CA MET A 59 -15.32 5.73 -8.02
C MET A 59 -14.02 6.44 -7.61
N LEU A 60 -13.34 7.13 -8.54
CA LEU A 60 -12.12 7.87 -8.24
C LEU A 60 -12.40 9.06 -7.34
N CYS A 61 -11.67 9.12 -6.22
CA CYS A 61 -11.64 10.29 -5.36
C CYS A 61 -10.61 11.30 -5.90
N PRO A 62 -11.01 12.52 -6.31
CA PRO A 62 -10.08 13.53 -6.76
C PRO A 62 -9.20 14.04 -5.61
N ARG A 63 -7.97 14.43 -5.96
CA ARG A 63 -6.99 14.97 -5.02
C ARG A 63 -7.51 16.21 -4.29
N GLY A 64 -7.27 16.25 -2.99
CA GLY A 64 -7.60 17.38 -2.13
C GLY A 64 -7.22 17.09 -0.67
N GLU A 65 -8.03 17.60 0.26
CA GLU A 65 -7.96 17.18 1.65
C GLU A 65 -8.33 15.70 1.78
N VAL A 66 -7.62 14.95 2.65
CA VAL A 66 -7.88 13.52 2.86
C VAL A 66 -9.33 13.33 3.35
N PRO A 67 -10.20 12.66 2.60
CA PRO A 67 -11.60 12.54 2.97
C PRO A 67 -11.81 11.51 4.08
N THR A 68 -12.89 11.69 4.83
CA THR A 68 -13.41 10.66 5.74
C THR A 68 -14.11 9.55 4.94
N LEU A 69 -14.18 8.33 5.49
CA LEU A 69 -14.94 7.24 4.89
C LEU A 69 -16.40 7.62 4.61
N ARG A 70 -17.03 8.37 5.53
CA ARG A 70 -18.41 8.85 5.34
C ARG A 70 -18.54 9.78 4.12
N GLN A 71 -17.56 10.65 3.87
CA GLN A 71 -17.57 11.51 2.68
C GLN A 71 -17.39 10.71 1.40
N LEU A 72 -16.52 9.70 1.41
CA LEU A 72 -16.31 8.80 0.28
C LEU A 72 -17.60 8.05 -0.07
N TRP A 73 -18.23 7.39 0.92
CA TRP A 73 -19.49 6.67 0.72
C TRP A 73 -20.62 7.56 0.23
N ALA A 74 -20.76 8.77 0.81
CA ALA A 74 -21.79 9.72 0.39
C ALA A 74 -21.62 10.21 -1.05
N ARG A 75 -20.41 10.14 -1.60
CA ARG A 75 -20.08 10.55 -2.97
C ARG A 75 -19.99 9.37 -3.94
N GLY A 76 -20.16 8.13 -3.48
CA GLY A 76 -19.91 6.94 -4.30
C GLY A 76 -18.45 6.75 -4.70
N GLN A 77 -17.53 7.37 -3.96
CA GLN A 77 -16.09 7.29 -4.23
C GLN A 77 -15.47 6.16 -3.43
N GLN A 78 -14.67 5.32 -4.09
CA GLN A 78 -14.09 4.11 -3.50
C GLN A 78 -12.58 3.98 -3.76
N VAL A 79 -12.00 4.77 -4.66
CA VAL A 79 -10.59 4.62 -5.05
C VAL A 79 -9.79 5.90 -4.81
N ILE A 80 -8.72 5.80 -4.02
CA ILE A 80 -7.67 6.82 -3.93
C ILE A 80 -6.48 6.33 -4.75
N MET A 81 -6.23 6.97 -5.90
CA MET A 81 -5.14 6.60 -6.80
C MET A 81 -3.89 7.43 -6.54
N SER A 82 -2.93 6.89 -5.80
CA SER A 82 -1.59 7.46 -5.60
C SER A 82 -0.73 7.19 -6.83
N TYR A 83 -0.16 8.24 -7.41
CA TYR A 83 0.70 8.16 -8.59
C TYR A 83 2.01 8.91 -8.33
N GLU A 84 3.15 8.25 -8.50
CA GLU A 84 4.46 8.79 -8.10
C GLU A 84 5.02 9.84 -9.08
N ASP A 85 4.64 9.81 -10.36
CA ASP A 85 5.14 10.77 -11.35
C ASP A 85 4.42 12.13 -11.22
N GLU A 86 5.15 13.12 -10.70
CA GLU A 86 4.63 14.46 -10.43
C GLU A 86 4.23 15.23 -11.71
N CYS A 87 4.81 14.92 -12.87
CA CYS A 87 4.51 15.62 -14.12
C CYS A 87 3.03 15.44 -14.52
N PHE A 88 2.46 14.27 -14.20
CA PHE A 88 1.07 13.94 -14.52
C PHE A 88 0.09 14.45 -13.47
N LEU A 89 0.52 14.68 -12.22
CA LEU A 89 -0.38 15.18 -11.16
C LEU A 89 -0.97 16.56 -11.46
N ALA A 90 -0.28 17.39 -12.25
CA ALA A 90 -0.78 18.69 -12.67
C ALA A 90 -1.91 18.58 -13.71
N ARG A 91 -1.87 17.55 -14.55
CA ARG A 91 -2.79 17.32 -15.67
C ARG A 91 -4.03 16.52 -15.24
N HIS A 92 -3.90 15.67 -14.23
CA HIS A 92 -4.96 14.75 -13.81
C HIS A 92 -5.31 14.97 -12.33
N ARG A 93 -6.48 15.57 -12.08
CA ARG A 93 -6.94 15.88 -10.71
C ARG A 93 -7.37 14.64 -9.93
N GLU A 94 -7.66 13.55 -10.63
CA GLU A 94 -8.02 12.25 -10.09
C GLU A 94 -6.82 11.54 -9.43
N LEU A 95 -5.59 11.98 -9.73
CA LEU A 95 -4.37 11.40 -9.19
C LEU A 95 -3.91 12.12 -7.93
N TRP A 96 -3.63 11.34 -6.90
CA TRP A 96 -3.02 11.76 -5.65
C TRP A 96 -1.49 11.68 -5.75
N PRO A 97 -0.76 12.55 -5.03
CA PRO A 97 0.70 12.43 -4.98
C PRO A 97 1.10 11.09 -4.37
N GLY A 98 2.30 10.64 -4.74
CA GLY A 98 2.92 9.45 -4.17
C GLY A 98 2.82 9.43 -2.64
N ILE A 99 2.15 8.40 -2.11
CA ILE A 99 2.02 8.23 -0.66
C ILE A 99 3.40 7.93 -0.07
N PRO A 100 3.86 8.68 0.97
CA PRO A 100 5.12 8.41 1.64
C PRO A 100 5.14 6.98 2.19
N TYR A 101 6.22 6.26 1.90
CA TYR A 101 6.41 4.88 2.34
C TYR A 101 7.64 4.80 3.22
N TRP A 102 7.46 4.46 4.50
CA TRP A 102 8.54 4.18 5.43
C TRP A 102 9.09 2.80 5.16
N TRP A 103 10.06 2.75 4.24
CA TRP A 103 10.75 1.53 3.87
C TRP A 103 12.10 1.49 4.59
N GLY A 104 12.24 0.60 5.57
CA GLY A 104 13.51 0.48 6.31
C GLY A 104 14.66 -0.08 5.47
N ASN A 105 14.36 -0.77 4.37
CA ASN A 105 15.30 -1.53 3.55
C ASN A 105 16.29 -2.34 4.40
N LYS A 106 15.75 -3.14 5.33
CA LYS A 106 16.53 -3.90 6.32
C LYS A 106 16.26 -5.39 6.17
N VAL A 107 17.36 -6.15 6.20
CA VAL A 107 17.36 -7.62 6.28
C VAL A 107 17.14 -8.16 7.71
N LYS A 108 17.29 -7.31 8.74
CA LYS A 108 17.10 -7.69 10.14
C LYS A 108 15.87 -7.01 10.75
N THR A 109 14.99 -7.82 11.33
CA THR A 109 13.76 -7.38 12.03
C THR A 109 13.99 -6.30 13.07
N ASP A 110 15.03 -6.43 13.91
CA ASP A 110 15.36 -5.43 14.93
C ASP A 110 15.75 -4.09 14.32
N ALA A 111 16.47 -4.12 13.19
CA ALA A 111 16.87 -2.91 12.51
C ALA A 111 15.66 -2.23 11.85
N LEU A 112 14.73 -3.03 11.31
CA LEU A 112 13.48 -2.53 10.74
C LEU A 112 12.60 -1.89 11.82
N ILE A 113 12.36 -2.58 12.94
CA ILE A 113 11.57 -2.04 14.06
C ILE A 113 12.20 -0.77 14.61
N ARG A 114 13.52 -0.74 14.82
CA ARG A 114 14.23 0.48 15.28
C ARG A 114 14.07 1.63 14.30
N TYR A 115 14.13 1.36 13.00
CA TYR A 115 13.88 2.36 11.97
C TYR A 115 12.45 2.91 12.06
N LEU A 116 11.43 2.05 12.14
CA LEU A 116 10.03 2.46 12.21
C LEU A 116 9.75 3.26 13.50
N GLU A 117 10.31 2.86 14.63
CA GLU A 117 10.20 3.63 15.88
C GLU A 117 10.91 4.99 15.79
N THR A 118 12.05 5.06 15.10
CA THR A 118 12.73 6.33 14.85
C THR A 118 11.85 7.25 14.00
N MET A 119 11.26 6.73 12.91
CA MET A 119 10.35 7.49 12.05
C MET A 119 9.13 8.01 12.84
N LYS A 120 8.51 7.16 13.66
CA LYS A 120 7.42 7.58 14.56
C LYS A 120 7.86 8.67 15.54
N SER A 121 9.06 8.58 16.08
CA SER A 121 9.57 9.57 17.05
C SER A 121 9.80 10.95 16.42
N CYS A 122 10.10 11.00 15.12
CA CYS A 122 10.27 12.24 14.34
C CYS A 122 8.95 12.90 13.91
N GLY A 123 7.81 12.23 14.15
CA GLY A 123 6.48 12.68 13.76
C GLY A 123 5.99 12.05 12.44
N ARG A 124 4.68 11.91 12.32
CA ARG A 124 4.01 11.37 11.13
C ARG A 124 3.84 12.42 10.01
N PRO A 125 3.80 11.99 8.74
CA PRO A 125 3.28 12.81 7.65
C PRO A 125 1.84 13.29 7.92
N GLY A 126 1.51 14.47 7.38
CA GLY A 126 0.20 15.11 7.56
C GLY A 126 -0.96 14.39 6.86
N GLY A 127 -0.67 13.48 5.93
CA GLY A 127 -1.68 12.74 5.16
C GLY A 127 -1.60 11.22 5.35
N LEU A 128 -2.01 10.51 4.30
CA LEU A 128 -1.77 9.08 4.16
C LEU A 128 -0.26 8.81 4.12
N PHE A 129 0.18 7.74 4.76
CA PHE A 129 1.55 7.23 4.68
C PHE A 129 1.51 5.74 4.95
N VAL A 130 2.57 5.02 4.61
CA VAL A 130 2.65 3.57 4.82
C VAL A 130 3.83 3.26 5.74
N ALA A 131 3.58 2.51 6.80
CA ALA A 131 4.61 1.83 7.57
C ALA A 131 4.83 0.43 6.96
N GLY A 132 5.92 0.27 6.20
CA GLY A 132 6.27 -1.01 5.61
C GLY A 132 6.99 -1.91 6.61
N ILE A 133 6.41 -3.05 6.93
CA ILE A 133 7.05 -4.11 7.72
C ILE A 133 7.75 -5.16 6.85
N ASN A 134 7.89 -4.86 5.55
CA ASN A 134 8.57 -5.72 4.57
C ASN A 134 10.06 -5.82 4.88
N LEU A 135 10.56 -7.03 5.07
CA LEU A 135 11.99 -7.31 5.15
C LEU A 135 12.52 -7.45 3.73
N THR A 136 13.23 -6.45 3.22
CA THR A 136 13.83 -6.54 1.89
C THR A 136 15.33 -6.77 1.97
N GLU A 137 15.77 -7.73 1.18
CA GLU A 137 17.14 -7.80 0.69
C GLU A 137 17.32 -6.79 -0.43
N ASN A 138 18.47 -6.11 -0.46
CA ASN A 138 18.85 -5.28 -1.59
C ASN A 138 18.87 -6.17 -2.86
N LEU A 139 18.50 -5.65 -4.03
CA LEU A 139 18.52 -6.40 -5.30
C LEU A 139 19.88 -7.09 -5.52
N GLN A 140 20.98 -6.47 -5.08
CA GLN A 140 22.33 -7.07 -5.07
C GLN A 140 22.49 -8.29 -4.14
N TYR A 141 21.80 -8.33 -3.01
CA TYR A 141 21.83 -9.48 -2.09
C TYR A 141 20.97 -10.63 -2.64
N ILE A 142 19.79 -10.34 -3.20
CA ILE A 142 18.93 -11.34 -3.86
C ILE A 142 19.69 -12.01 -5.02
N LEU A 143 20.44 -11.23 -5.81
CA LEU A 143 21.31 -11.74 -6.87
C LEU A 143 22.50 -12.56 -6.34
N ALA A 144 22.98 -12.28 -5.12
CA ALA A 144 24.11 -12.97 -4.51
C ALA A 144 23.73 -14.24 -3.72
N HIS A 145 22.45 -14.39 -3.33
CA HIS A 145 21.97 -15.51 -2.51
C HIS A 145 20.70 -16.16 -3.10
N PRO A 146 20.77 -16.77 -4.29
CA PRO A 146 19.61 -17.36 -4.97
C PRO A 146 18.96 -18.54 -4.22
N SER A 147 19.57 -19.07 -3.16
CA SER A 147 19.01 -20.11 -2.28
C SER A 147 18.23 -19.59 -1.07
N GLU A 148 18.32 -18.28 -0.78
CA GLU A 148 17.54 -17.58 0.24
C GLU A 148 16.31 -16.95 -0.43
N SER A 149 15.12 -17.19 0.11
CA SER A 149 13.87 -16.61 -0.40
C SER A 149 13.32 -15.61 0.60
N LEU A 150 12.62 -14.58 0.09
CA LEU A 150 11.90 -13.60 0.91
C LEU A 150 11.00 -14.28 1.96
N GLU A 151 10.45 -15.43 1.61
CA GLU A 151 9.64 -16.31 2.47
C GLU A 151 10.45 -16.86 3.66
N LYS A 152 11.64 -17.45 3.42
CA LYS A 152 12.50 -18.00 4.48
C LYS A 152 13.00 -16.93 5.46
N MET A 153 13.06 -15.68 5.04
CA MET A 153 13.41 -14.56 5.93
C MET A 153 12.23 -14.01 6.69
N THR A 154 11.08 -13.86 6.02
CA THR A 154 9.93 -13.16 6.57
C THR A 154 9.19 -14.06 7.57
N LEU A 155 8.94 -15.32 7.22
CA LEU A 155 8.15 -16.25 8.04
C LEU A 155 8.69 -16.42 9.48
N PRO A 156 10.00 -16.62 9.74
CA PRO A 156 10.51 -16.75 11.11
C PRO A 156 10.38 -15.46 11.93
N ASN A 157 10.31 -14.31 11.26
CA ASN A 157 10.28 -12.99 11.87
C ASN A 157 8.85 -12.42 12.01
N LEU A 158 7.87 -13.01 11.34
CA LEU A 158 6.45 -12.61 11.39
C LEU A 158 5.93 -12.46 12.83
N PRO A 159 6.18 -13.37 13.79
CA PRO A 159 5.66 -13.21 15.15
C PRO A 159 6.11 -11.90 15.83
N ARG A 160 7.35 -11.48 15.58
CA ARG A 160 7.91 -10.26 16.17
C ARG A 160 7.42 -9.00 15.45
N LEU A 161 7.32 -9.04 14.13
CA LEU A 161 6.71 -7.96 13.35
C LEU A 161 5.24 -7.77 13.75
N ARG A 162 4.50 -8.86 13.97
CA ARG A 162 3.11 -8.83 14.47
C ARG A 162 3.00 -8.26 15.87
N ALA A 163 3.93 -8.61 16.78
CA ALA A 163 3.97 -8.00 18.10
C ALA A 163 4.08 -6.47 17.99
N TRP A 164 4.99 -5.98 17.12
CA TRP A 164 5.09 -4.56 16.82
C TRP A 164 3.79 -3.98 16.24
N VAL A 165 3.13 -4.66 15.29
CA VAL A 165 1.85 -4.22 14.71
C VAL A 165 0.79 -4.01 15.78
N ARG A 166 0.60 -4.98 16.68
CA ARG A 166 -0.44 -4.92 17.73
C ARG A 166 -0.25 -3.76 18.72
N GLU A 167 1.00 -3.32 18.90
CA GLU A 167 1.35 -2.19 19.77
C GLU A 167 1.03 -0.83 19.13
N GLN A 168 0.79 -0.77 17.81
CA GLN A 168 0.53 0.50 17.14
C GLN A 168 -0.81 1.11 17.54
N CYS A 169 -0.91 2.44 17.44
CA CYS A 169 -2.13 3.19 17.70
C CYS A 169 -2.58 3.90 16.42
N PRO A 170 -3.85 3.76 16.01
CA PRO A 170 -4.41 4.60 14.96
C PRO A 170 -4.72 6.02 15.48
N GLY A 171 -5.09 6.92 14.57
CA GLY A 171 -5.56 8.27 14.91
C GLY A 171 -4.58 9.40 14.55
N PRO A 172 -4.91 10.66 14.92
CA PRO A 172 -4.18 11.85 14.49
C PRO A 172 -2.91 12.14 15.30
N GLY A 173 -2.62 11.36 16.34
CA GLY A 173 -1.45 11.56 17.20
C GLY A 173 -0.13 11.49 16.42
N SER A 174 0.87 12.25 16.87
CA SER A 174 2.16 12.39 16.17
C SER A 174 2.92 11.07 15.99
N ARG A 175 2.66 10.07 16.85
CA ARG A 175 3.25 8.72 16.81
C ARG A 175 2.30 7.63 16.29
N CYS A 176 1.09 8.01 15.88
CA CYS A 176 0.10 7.07 15.38
C CYS A 176 0.40 6.66 13.93
N THR A 177 0.06 5.42 13.58
CA THR A 177 0.16 4.86 12.22
C THR A 177 -1.22 4.84 11.55
N ASN A 178 -1.28 4.90 10.22
CA ASN A 178 -2.52 4.82 9.45
C ASN A 178 -2.57 3.60 8.51
N VAL A 179 -1.55 3.39 7.67
CA VAL A 179 -1.47 2.23 6.78
C VAL A 179 -0.24 1.41 7.16
N ILE A 180 -0.42 0.10 7.30
CA ILE A 180 0.65 -0.86 7.54
C ILE A 180 0.66 -1.83 6.36
N ALA A 181 1.81 -1.97 5.71
CA ALA A 181 1.99 -2.89 4.58
C ALA A 181 2.99 -3.99 4.99
N GLY A 182 2.71 -5.23 4.59
CA GLY A 182 3.50 -6.42 4.89
C GLY A 182 3.55 -7.36 3.69
N ASP A 183 4.60 -8.17 3.59
CA ASP A 183 4.67 -9.32 2.67
C ASP A 183 4.00 -10.54 3.33
N PHE A 184 3.50 -11.49 2.53
CA PHE A 184 2.83 -12.73 2.97
C PHE A 184 1.59 -12.49 3.86
N VAL A 185 0.77 -11.50 3.53
CA VAL A 185 -0.44 -11.14 4.31
C VAL A 185 -1.48 -12.27 4.45
N SER A 186 -1.44 -13.26 3.57
CA SER A 186 -2.34 -14.42 3.56
C SER A 186 -1.89 -15.54 4.49
N GLU A 187 -0.62 -15.53 4.89
CA GLU A 187 -0.03 -16.48 5.83
C GLU A 187 0.00 -15.77 7.19
N ASP A 188 -0.70 -16.33 8.17
CA ASP A 188 -0.91 -15.76 9.51
C ASP A 188 -1.92 -14.60 9.63
N SER A 189 -2.46 -14.47 10.84
CA SER A 189 -3.49 -13.50 11.26
C SER A 189 -3.03 -12.02 11.26
N PHE A 190 -2.08 -11.66 10.40
CA PHE A 190 -1.58 -10.29 10.22
C PHE A 190 -2.69 -9.33 9.81
N VAL A 191 -3.49 -9.67 8.79
CA VAL A 191 -4.62 -8.82 8.34
C VAL A 191 -5.60 -8.59 9.50
N SER A 192 -5.94 -9.65 10.25
CA SER A 192 -6.82 -9.54 11.41
C SER A 192 -6.22 -8.66 12.52
N ASP A 193 -4.91 -8.75 12.79
CA ASP A 193 -4.24 -7.88 13.77
C ASP A 193 -4.32 -6.41 13.36
N VAL A 194 -4.08 -6.09 12.07
CA VAL A 194 -4.16 -4.71 11.55
C VAL A 194 -5.60 -4.18 11.64
N ILE A 195 -6.59 -4.99 11.26
CA ILE A 195 -8.01 -4.59 11.36
C ILE A 195 -8.39 -4.34 12.83
N ALA A 196 -7.95 -5.20 13.75
CA ALA A 196 -8.26 -5.09 15.17
C ALA A 196 -7.72 -3.79 15.81
N LEU A 197 -6.65 -3.19 15.26
CA LEU A 197 -6.17 -1.89 15.73
C LEU A 197 -7.24 -0.79 15.65
N ASN A 198 -8.12 -0.84 14.65
CA ASN A 198 -9.19 0.16 14.50
C ASN A 198 -10.20 0.13 15.65
N GLN A 199 -10.30 -0.97 16.40
CA GLN A 199 -11.14 -1.02 17.60
C GLN A 199 -10.68 -0.04 18.69
N LYS A 200 -9.38 0.31 18.71
CA LYS A 200 -8.83 1.33 19.62
C LYS A 200 -9.43 2.73 19.37
N LEU A 201 -10.02 2.99 18.21
CA LEU A 201 -10.73 4.24 17.91
C LEU A 201 -12.15 4.28 18.48
N LEU A 202 -12.73 3.12 18.82
CA LEU A 202 -14.11 3.00 19.30
C LEU A 202 -14.22 3.07 20.83
N TRP A 203 -13.10 2.89 21.53
CA TRP A 203 -13.01 2.91 23.00
C TRP A 203 -12.29 4.15 23.54
N CYS A 204 -12.10 5.17 22.70
CA CYS A 204 -11.61 6.50 23.09
C CYS A 204 -12.78 7.46 23.31
#